data_AF-A0A2P5MCH9-F1
#
_entry.id   AF-A0A2P5MCH9-F1
#
_cell.length_a   1.000
_cell.length_b   1.000
_cell.length_c   1.000
_cell.angle_alpha   90.00
_cell.angle_beta   90.00
_cell.angle_gamma   90.00
#
_symmetry.space_group_name_H-M   'P 1'
#
loop_
_entity.id
_entity.type
_entity.pdbx_description
1 polymer ?
#
loop_
_entity_poly.entity_id
_entity_poly.type
_entity_poly.pdbx_seq_one_letter_code
_entity_poly.pdbx_strand_id
1 'polypeptide(L)'
;MKIRVLGSGAGGGFPQWNCNCHNCSRIRQQTMRGKPRTQSSIAVSTDDNNWLLFNASPDIRAQLEAFPAIQPKGGVRGTGIKAILLIDSQIDHTTGLLMLREGKPLEIYCTDMVRQDLSSGFPVFNMLADYCTVNHHPVPIDGSSFTIPGIEDLRFYTQALKSKAPPYSPHRHDPHDGDNIGVIIEQISTGKKVFYSPGLGEIEPHVMDAMQNVDCLLVDGTFWTDDEMCVQNISPKKAREIGHLPQSGPGGMIEVLNTVSQARKYLIHINNTNPILDEDSEPHQILKAAGIEVCHDGLEIEL
;
A
#
# COMPACT_ATOMS: atom_id res chain seq x y z
N MET A 1 -15.12 3.18 -10.46
CA MET A 1 -14.51 2.97 -9.12
C MET A 1 -13.54 4.10 -8.86
N LYS A 2 -13.56 4.69 -7.66
CA LYS A 2 -12.64 5.77 -7.27
C LYS A 2 -11.61 5.25 -6.28
N ILE A 3 -10.34 5.48 -6.58
CA ILE A 3 -9.20 5.15 -5.72
C ILE A 3 -8.52 6.46 -5.34
N ARG A 4 -8.40 6.72 -4.05
CA ARG A 4 -7.70 7.87 -3.47
C ARG A 4 -6.38 7.38 -2.89
N VAL A 5 -5.26 7.92 -3.38
CA VAL A 5 -3.95 7.72 -2.74
C VAL A 5 -3.85 8.64 -1.54
N LEU A 6 -3.85 8.07 -0.34
CA LEU A 6 -3.71 8.83 0.90
C LEU A 6 -2.24 9.12 1.19
N GLY A 7 -1.40 8.10 1.04
CA GLY A 7 0.05 8.18 1.13
C GLY A 7 0.72 7.33 0.08
N SER A 8 1.86 7.80 -0.41
CA SER A 8 2.59 7.18 -1.53
C SER A 8 4.06 6.85 -1.22
N GLY A 9 4.56 7.23 -0.04
CA GLY A 9 5.90 6.86 0.43
C GLY A 9 5.93 5.44 1.02
N ALA A 10 7.08 4.79 0.94
CA ALA A 10 7.35 3.57 1.73
C ALA A 10 7.50 3.90 3.23
N GLY A 11 7.81 2.90 4.05
CA GLY A 11 8.12 3.07 5.48
C GLY A 11 9.08 4.24 5.75
N GLY A 12 8.70 5.11 6.69
CA GLY A 12 9.41 6.35 7.03
C GLY A 12 8.97 7.59 6.23
N GLY A 13 8.25 7.43 5.13
CA GLY A 13 7.75 8.53 4.30
C GLY A 13 8.86 9.29 3.57
N PHE A 14 8.52 10.43 2.97
CA PHE A 14 9.47 11.31 2.28
C PHE A 14 9.17 12.79 2.57
N PRO A 15 10.13 13.59 3.09
CA PRO A 15 11.42 13.15 3.61
C PRO A 15 11.28 12.31 4.89
N GLN A 16 12.09 11.27 5.03
CA GLN A 16 12.12 10.48 6.26
C GLN A 16 12.78 11.27 7.40
N TRP A 17 12.21 11.18 8.61
CA TRP A 17 12.53 12.05 9.75
C TRP A 17 14.03 12.15 10.09
N ASN A 18 14.77 11.04 10.02
CA ASN A 18 16.20 10.95 10.34
C ASN A 18 17.11 10.78 9.10
N CYS A 19 16.58 10.91 7.89
CA CYS A 19 17.35 10.67 6.67
C CYS A 19 17.87 11.98 6.08
N ASN A 20 19.14 12.05 5.68
CA ASN A 20 19.71 13.14 4.89
C ASN A 20 20.35 12.63 3.60
N CYS A 21 19.78 11.57 3.01
CA CYS A 21 20.16 11.12 1.67
C CYS A 21 19.98 12.26 0.65
N HIS A 22 20.49 12.04 -0.56
CA HIS A 22 20.43 13.00 -1.66
C HIS A 22 19.03 13.64 -1.81
N ASN A 23 17.97 12.82 -1.80
CA ASN A 23 16.59 13.31 -1.97
C ASN A 23 16.05 14.02 -0.74
N CYS A 24 16.18 13.42 0.46
CA CYS A 24 15.65 14.01 1.70
C CYS A 24 16.32 15.36 2.01
N SER A 25 17.61 15.51 1.70
CA SER A 25 18.31 16.78 1.89
C SER A 25 17.79 17.84 0.93
N ARG A 26 17.68 17.51 -0.37
CA ARG A 26 17.25 18.45 -1.42
C ARG A 26 15.80 18.88 -1.27
N ILE A 27 14.88 17.98 -0.88
CA ILE A 27 13.47 18.37 -0.67
C ILE A 27 13.32 19.32 0.53
N ARG A 28 14.11 19.14 1.61
CA ARG A 28 14.13 20.08 2.75
C ARG A 28 14.71 21.44 2.37
N GLN A 29 15.73 21.45 1.51
CA GLN A 29 16.36 22.68 1.01
C GLN A 29 15.59 23.31 -0.15
N GLN A 30 14.50 22.69 -0.62
CA GLN A 30 13.73 23.14 -1.78
C GLN A 30 14.58 23.24 -3.07
N THR A 31 15.56 22.34 -3.22
CA THR A 31 16.47 22.23 -4.39
C THR A 31 16.19 20.98 -5.25
N MET A 32 15.01 20.39 -5.08
CA MET A 32 14.49 19.29 -5.88
C MET A 32 13.06 19.62 -6.30
N ARG A 33 12.70 19.24 -7.53
CA ARG A 33 11.33 19.26 -7.98
C ARG A 33 10.65 17.95 -7.59
N GLY A 34 10.06 17.93 -6.40
CA GLY A 34 9.35 16.78 -5.86
C GLY A 34 8.35 17.22 -4.79
N LYS A 35 7.62 16.27 -4.22
CA LYS A 35 6.62 16.52 -3.18
C LYS A 35 6.86 15.62 -1.98
N PRO A 36 6.67 16.12 -0.74
CA PRO A 36 6.59 15.26 0.44
C PRO A 36 5.48 14.21 0.30
N ARG A 37 5.67 13.06 0.93
CA ARG A 37 4.78 11.90 0.90
C ARG A 37 4.69 11.25 2.27
N THR A 38 3.46 10.99 2.70
CA THR A 38 3.12 10.14 3.84
C THR A 38 3.22 8.67 3.45
N GLN A 39 3.23 7.78 4.45
CA GLN A 39 3.39 6.33 4.24
C GLN A 39 2.18 5.69 3.55
N SER A 40 2.45 4.64 2.79
CA SER A 40 1.55 4.00 1.84
C SER A 40 0.18 3.65 2.43
N SER A 41 -0.87 4.22 1.83
CA SER A 41 -2.26 3.88 2.12
C SER A 41 -3.14 4.40 0.98
N ILE A 42 -4.21 3.67 0.67
CA ILE A 42 -5.23 4.09 -0.29
C ILE A 42 -6.63 3.96 0.31
N ALA A 43 -7.60 4.69 -0.24
CA ALA A 43 -9.01 4.47 0.04
C ALA A 43 -9.76 4.21 -1.27
N VAL A 44 -10.73 3.29 -1.26
CA VAL A 44 -11.52 2.92 -2.45
C VAL A 44 -13.01 3.05 -2.16
N SER A 45 -13.76 3.59 -3.13
CA SER A 45 -15.21 3.75 -3.06
C SER A 45 -15.85 3.73 -4.46
N THR A 46 -17.14 3.42 -4.52
CA THR A 46 -17.99 3.56 -5.72
C THR A 46 -19.08 4.61 -5.57
N ASP A 47 -19.25 5.20 -4.37
CA ASP A 47 -20.34 6.13 -4.06
C ASP A 47 -19.89 7.43 -3.36
N ASP A 48 -18.57 7.62 -3.19
CA ASP A 48 -17.95 8.80 -2.54
C ASP A 48 -18.38 9.04 -1.07
N ASN A 49 -19.02 8.03 -0.46
CA ASN A 49 -19.56 8.10 0.90
C ASN A 49 -19.02 6.97 1.78
N ASN A 50 -18.98 5.76 1.25
CA ASN A 50 -18.56 4.55 1.92
C ASN A 50 -17.22 4.11 1.35
N TRP A 51 -16.18 4.19 2.19
CA TRP A 51 -14.80 3.97 1.80
C TRP A 51 -14.21 2.74 2.49
N LEU A 52 -13.51 1.91 1.72
CA LEU A 52 -12.58 0.91 2.24
C LEU A 52 -11.20 1.55 2.36
N LEU A 53 -10.60 1.50 3.54
CA LEU A 53 -9.21 1.89 3.76
C LEU A 53 -8.29 0.68 3.55
N PHE A 54 -7.25 0.80 2.74
CA PHE A 54 -6.18 -0.19 2.64
C PHE A 54 -4.98 0.29 3.44
N ASN A 55 -4.60 -0.51 4.43
CA ASN A 55 -3.56 -0.20 5.41
C ASN A 55 -3.86 1.07 6.22
N ALA A 56 -3.54 1.06 7.51
CA ALA A 56 -3.66 2.22 8.38
C ALA A 56 -2.25 2.71 8.74
N SER A 57 -1.74 3.66 7.97
CA SER A 57 -0.36 4.14 8.14
C SER A 57 -0.15 4.94 9.44
N PRO A 58 1.08 5.08 9.96
CA PRO A 58 1.37 5.99 11.06
C PRO A 58 0.95 7.45 10.80
N ASP A 59 0.84 7.84 9.53
CA ASP A 59 0.45 9.19 9.11
C ASP A 59 -1.07 9.39 8.99
N ILE A 60 -1.86 8.38 9.40
CA ILE A 60 -3.31 8.31 9.14
C ILE A 60 -4.04 9.60 9.53
N ARG A 61 -3.70 10.24 10.66
CA ARG A 61 -4.35 11.48 11.08
C ARG A 61 -4.26 12.57 10.00
N ALA A 62 -3.05 12.83 9.48
CA ALA A 62 -2.84 13.85 8.45
C ALA A 62 -3.49 13.44 7.12
N GLN A 63 -3.43 12.15 6.79
CA GLN A 63 -4.08 11.59 5.60
C GLN A 63 -5.59 11.78 5.62
N LEU A 64 -6.25 11.54 6.77
CA LEU A 64 -7.68 11.73 6.90
C LEU A 64 -8.08 13.21 6.90
N GLU A 65 -7.28 14.08 7.52
CA GLU A 65 -7.49 15.55 7.50
C GLU A 65 -7.40 16.11 6.07
N ALA A 66 -6.51 15.56 5.23
CA ALA A 66 -6.35 15.94 3.83
C ALA A 66 -7.39 15.30 2.88
N PHE A 67 -8.36 14.54 3.41
CA PHE A 67 -9.35 13.85 2.61
C PHE A 67 -10.79 14.17 3.07
N PRO A 68 -11.41 15.24 2.55
CA PRO A 68 -12.73 15.68 3.00
C PRO A 68 -13.86 14.66 2.83
N ALA A 69 -13.78 13.76 1.84
CA ALA A 69 -14.87 12.83 1.51
C ALA A 69 -15.19 11.82 2.62
N ILE A 70 -14.23 11.53 3.50
CA ILE A 70 -14.39 10.61 4.65
C ILE A 70 -14.75 11.32 5.95
N GLN A 71 -14.73 12.66 5.98
CA GLN A 71 -15.07 13.39 7.19
C GLN A 71 -16.58 13.25 7.49
N PRO A 72 -17.00 13.34 8.76
CA PRO A 72 -18.41 13.21 9.11
C PRO A 72 -19.30 14.20 8.34
N LYS A 73 -20.22 13.66 7.54
CA LYS A 73 -21.21 14.46 6.78
C LYS A 73 -22.47 14.81 7.59
N GLY A 74 -22.51 14.43 8.88
CA GLY A 74 -23.60 14.72 9.81
C GLY A 74 -23.38 14.17 11.21
N GLY A 75 -24.02 14.77 12.21
CA GLY A 75 -23.85 14.41 13.64
C GLY A 75 -22.55 14.94 14.26
N VAL A 76 -22.35 14.67 15.56
CA VAL A 76 -21.15 15.11 16.30
C VAL A 76 -19.93 14.22 16.01
N ARG A 77 -20.14 12.94 15.66
CA ARG A 77 -19.10 11.97 15.33
C ARG A 77 -19.51 11.11 14.15
N GLY A 78 -18.57 10.81 13.26
CA GLY A 78 -18.75 9.93 12.12
C GLY A 78 -17.48 9.84 11.28
N THR A 79 -17.46 8.91 10.33
CA THR A 79 -16.40 8.75 9.32
C THR A 79 -16.99 8.02 8.11
N GLY A 80 -16.47 8.31 6.92
CA GLY A 80 -16.76 7.59 5.68
C GLY A 80 -16.04 6.24 5.59
N ILE A 81 -15.05 5.98 6.44
CA ILE A 81 -14.38 4.68 6.50
C ILE A 81 -15.35 3.64 7.08
N LYS A 82 -15.68 2.62 6.28
CA LYS A 82 -16.56 1.52 6.70
C LYS A 82 -15.81 0.30 7.18
N ALA A 83 -14.67 0.03 6.57
CA ALA A 83 -13.82 -1.09 6.91
C ALA A 83 -12.36 -0.75 6.58
N ILE A 84 -11.46 -1.57 7.09
CA ILE A 84 -10.02 -1.50 6.85
C ILE A 84 -9.58 -2.87 6.35
N LEU A 85 -8.87 -2.93 5.22
CA LEU A 85 -8.20 -4.14 4.75
C LEU A 85 -6.70 -3.99 4.97
N LEU A 86 -6.10 -4.93 5.70
CA LEU A 86 -4.66 -4.99 5.93
C LEU A 86 -4.07 -6.08 5.05
N ILE A 87 -3.11 -5.69 4.19
CA ILE A 87 -2.47 -6.63 3.27
C ILE A 87 -1.30 -7.40 3.90
N ASP A 88 -0.83 -6.93 5.04
CA ASP A 88 0.23 -7.52 5.85
C ASP A 88 0.16 -6.96 7.28
N SER A 89 1.10 -7.38 8.13
CA SER A 89 1.22 -6.94 9.52
C SER A 89 2.30 -5.88 9.71
N GLN A 90 2.84 -5.24 8.67
CA GLN A 90 3.95 -4.30 8.84
C GLN A 90 3.58 -3.09 9.71
N ILE A 91 4.55 -2.55 10.45
CA ILE A 91 4.35 -1.42 11.38
C ILE A 91 3.82 -0.19 10.64
N ASP A 92 4.37 0.09 9.46
CA ASP A 92 3.98 1.20 8.59
C ASP A 92 2.59 1.02 7.95
N HIS A 93 2.03 -0.19 7.99
CA HIS A 93 0.68 -0.49 7.50
C HIS A 93 -0.38 -0.66 8.59
N THR A 94 0.01 -0.73 9.86
CA THR A 94 -0.91 -1.09 10.96
C THR A 94 -0.90 -0.13 12.14
N THR A 95 0.15 0.67 12.33
CA THR A 95 0.26 1.60 13.48
C THR A 95 -0.89 2.61 13.52
N GLY A 96 -1.40 3.04 12.37
CA GLY A 96 -2.51 3.98 12.27
C GLY A 96 -3.79 3.50 12.95
N LEU A 97 -3.98 2.19 13.12
CA LEU A 97 -5.13 1.63 13.86
C LEU A 97 -5.22 2.20 15.28
N LEU A 98 -4.08 2.41 15.94
CA LEU A 98 -4.03 2.99 17.29
C LEU A 98 -4.61 4.41 17.32
N MET A 99 -4.52 5.16 16.21
CA MET A 99 -5.03 6.52 16.07
C MET A 99 -6.53 6.58 15.78
N LEU A 100 -7.18 5.43 15.56
CA LEU A 100 -8.62 5.33 15.25
C LEU A 100 -9.46 4.87 16.45
N ARG A 101 -8.85 4.67 17.63
CA ARG A 101 -9.45 4.08 18.83
C ARG A 101 -10.63 4.86 19.42
N GLU A 102 -10.78 6.14 19.10
CA GLU A 102 -11.92 6.99 19.51
C GLU A 102 -13.17 6.77 18.63
N GLY A 103 -13.10 5.83 17.69
CA GLY A 103 -14.16 5.44 16.76
C GLY A 103 -15.12 4.37 17.30
N LYS A 104 -15.96 3.88 16.38
CA LYS A 104 -16.75 2.66 16.57
C LYS A 104 -15.84 1.42 16.45
N PRO A 105 -16.34 0.21 16.76
CA PRO A 105 -15.61 -1.02 16.42
C PRO A 105 -15.06 -0.99 15.00
N LEU A 106 -13.78 -1.34 14.88
CA LEU A 106 -13.09 -1.36 13.60
C LEU A 106 -13.39 -2.70 12.93
N GLU A 107 -14.02 -2.65 11.76
CA GLU A 107 -14.19 -3.81 10.88
C GLU A 107 -12.89 -4.02 10.10
N ILE A 108 -12.07 -4.99 10.52
CA ILE A 108 -10.75 -5.25 9.95
C ILE A 108 -10.74 -6.56 9.19
N TYR A 109 -10.42 -6.47 7.90
CA TYR A 109 -10.24 -7.58 6.98
C TYR A 109 -8.76 -7.90 6.85
N CYS A 110 -8.34 -9.07 7.31
CA CYS A 110 -6.95 -9.53 7.17
C CYS A 110 -6.88 -11.05 7.30
N THR A 111 -5.75 -11.63 6.89
CA THR A 111 -5.50 -13.06 7.00
C THR A 111 -5.34 -13.47 8.47
N ASP A 112 -5.42 -14.77 8.74
CA ASP A 112 -5.17 -15.28 10.09
C ASP A 112 -3.71 -15.06 10.55
N MET A 113 -2.74 -15.07 9.63
CA MET A 113 -1.33 -14.77 9.95
C MET A 113 -1.15 -13.32 10.40
N VAL A 114 -1.75 -12.37 9.66
CA VAL A 114 -1.72 -10.95 10.06
C VAL A 114 -2.42 -10.74 11.40
N ARG A 115 -3.56 -11.39 11.63
CA ARG A 115 -4.22 -11.35 12.94
C ARG A 115 -3.32 -11.91 14.05
N GLN A 116 -2.64 -13.03 13.84
CA GLN A 116 -1.75 -13.63 14.83
C GLN A 116 -0.65 -12.66 15.24
N ASP A 117 0.02 -12.03 14.27
CA ASP A 117 1.01 -10.99 14.55
C ASP A 117 0.43 -9.81 15.34
N LEU A 118 -0.76 -9.35 14.94
CA LEU A 118 -1.46 -8.21 15.56
C LEU A 118 -2.13 -8.52 16.91
N SER A 119 -2.10 -9.77 17.33
CA SER A 119 -2.55 -10.25 18.65
C SER A 119 -1.39 -10.78 19.51
N SER A 120 -0.14 -10.76 19.01
CA SER A 120 1.03 -11.28 19.73
C SER A 120 2.23 -10.32 19.67
N GLY A 121 3.09 -10.42 18.65
CA GLY A 121 4.33 -9.66 18.54
C GLY A 121 4.12 -8.15 18.48
N PHE A 122 3.03 -7.69 17.86
CA PHE A 122 2.57 -6.30 17.93
C PHE A 122 1.08 -6.29 18.28
N PRO A 123 0.71 -6.39 19.57
CA PRO A 123 -0.63 -6.80 20.00
C PRO A 123 -1.69 -5.67 19.92
N VAL A 124 -1.74 -4.96 18.79
CA VAL A 124 -2.65 -3.84 18.52
C VAL A 124 -4.11 -4.24 18.69
N PHE A 125 -4.51 -5.45 18.27
CA PHE A 125 -5.89 -5.91 18.42
C PHE A 125 -6.26 -6.09 19.90
N ASN A 126 -5.32 -6.60 20.71
CA ASN A 126 -5.53 -6.77 22.14
C ASN A 126 -5.63 -5.40 22.83
N MET A 127 -4.78 -4.44 22.42
CA MET A 127 -4.83 -3.07 22.94
C MET A 127 -6.14 -2.38 22.61
N LEU A 128 -6.64 -2.52 21.37
CA LEU A 128 -7.87 -1.86 20.92
C LEU A 128 -9.15 -2.46 21.52
N ALA A 129 -9.09 -3.68 22.05
CA ALA A 129 -10.23 -4.32 22.74
C ALA A 129 -10.74 -3.50 23.95
N ASP A 130 -9.85 -2.76 24.62
CA ASP A 130 -10.21 -1.88 25.74
C ASP A 130 -10.71 -0.48 25.31
N TYR A 131 -10.77 -0.22 24.00
CA TYR A 131 -11.21 1.07 23.44
C TYR A 131 -12.40 0.88 22.49
N CYS A 132 -12.15 0.75 21.19
CA CYS A 132 -13.19 0.63 20.18
C CYS A 132 -13.56 -0.83 19.88
N THR A 133 -12.73 -1.80 20.25
CA THR A 133 -12.77 -3.19 19.78
C THR A 133 -12.41 -3.33 18.29
N VAL A 134 -11.95 -4.52 17.91
CA VAL A 134 -11.70 -4.94 16.53
C VAL A 134 -12.60 -6.13 16.21
N ASN A 135 -13.40 -5.99 15.16
CA ASN A 135 -14.11 -7.09 14.54
C ASN A 135 -13.26 -7.62 13.39
N HIS A 136 -12.59 -8.75 13.61
CA HIS A 136 -11.77 -9.39 12.59
C HIS A 136 -12.62 -10.21 11.63
N HIS A 137 -12.37 -10.02 10.34
CA HIS A 137 -12.94 -10.78 9.24
C HIS A 137 -11.80 -11.47 8.47
N PRO A 138 -11.71 -12.81 8.48
CA PRO A 138 -10.69 -13.52 7.72
C PRO A 138 -10.91 -13.32 6.22
N VAL A 139 -9.81 -13.11 5.48
CA VAL A 139 -9.83 -13.04 4.01
C VAL A 139 -9.19 -14.30 3.42
N PRO A 140 -9.68 -14.78 2.27
CA PRO A 140 -9.08 -15.93 1.59
C PRO A 140 -7.68 -15.59 1.06
N ILE A 141 -6.90 -16.60 0.73
CA ILE A 141 -5.56 -16.44 0.10
C ILE A 141 -5.40 -17.29 -1.17
N ASP A 142 -6.45 -18.02 -1.53
CA ASP A 142 -6.54 -18.95 -2.66
C ASP A 142 -7.11 -18.31 -3.94
N GLY A 143 -7.31 -16.98 -3.93
CA GLY A 143 -7.93 -16.26 -5.03
C GLY A 143 -9.47 -16.29 -5.03
N SER A 144 -10.12 -16.90 -4.03
CA SER A 144 -11.57 -16.78 -3.87
C SER A 144 -12.00 -15.36 -3.49
N SER A 145 -13.24 -15.03 -3.80
CA SER A 145 -13.76 -13.66 -3.68
C SER A 145 -14.58 -13.45 -2.41
N PHE A 146 -14.63 -12.20 -1.94
CA PHE A 146 -15.55 -11.76 -0.89
C PHE A 146 -16.06 -10.33 -1.13
N THR A 147 -17.07 -9.94 -0.35
CA THR A 147 -17.67 -8.59 -0.36
C THR A 147 -17.66 -8.03 1.06
N ILE A 148 -17.75 -6.70 1.18
CA ILE A 148 -17.77 -6.01 2.48
C ILE A 148 -19.14 -5.33 2.66
N PRO A 149 -19.88 -5.61 3.75
CA PRO A 149 -21.16 -4.96 4.01
C PRO A 149 -21.04 -3.43 4.03
N GLY A 150 -21.96 -2.74 3.34
CA GLY A 150 -21.93 -1.29 3.21
C GLY A 150 -21.01 -0.77 2.10
N ILE A 151 -20.37 -1.65 1.32
CA ILE A 151 -19.59 -1.33 0.11
C ILE A 151 -20.05 -2.27 -1.01
N GLU A 152 -21.29 -2.06 -1.47
CA GLU A 152 -22.06 -3.07 -2.21
C GLU A 152 -21.57 -3.32 -3.65
N ASP A 153 -21.00 -2.32 -4.32
CA ASP A 153 -20.58 -2.41 -5.72
C ASP A 153 -19.10 -2.81 -5.88
N LEU A 154 -18.46 -3.29 -4.81
CA LEU A 154 -17.08 -3.79 -4.84
C LEU A 154 -17.00 -5.26 -4.44
N ARG A 155 -16.22 -6.02 -5.21
CA ARG A 155 -15.80 -7.39 -4.90
C ARG A 155 -14.28 -7.45 -4.81
N PHE A 156 -13.78 -8.22 -3.86
CA PHE A 156 -12.36 -8.34 -3.57
C PHE A 156 -11.91 -9.78 -3.78
N TYR A 157 -10.71 -9.94 -4.34
CA TYR A 157 -10.03 -11.21 -4.48
C TYR A 157 -8.64 -11.06 -3.90
N THR A 158 -8.22 -12.01 -3.07
CA THR A 158 -6.96 -11.94 -2.35
C THR A 158 -6.11 -13.17 -2.65
N GLN A 159 -4.84 -12.94 -2.92
CA GLN A 159 -3.89 -13.99 -3.28
C GLN A 159 -2.63 -13.86 -2.44
N ALA A 160 -2.10 -14.99 -1.98
CA ALA A 160 -0.81 -15.02 -1.28
C ALA A 160 0.31 -14.46 -2.16
N LEU A 161 1.23 -13.73 -1.54
CA LEU A 161 2.48 -13.28 -2.15
C LEU A 161 3.64 -13.84 -1.34
N LYS A 162 4.68 -14.32 -2.04
CA LYS A 162 5.96 -14.60 -1.38
C LYS A 162 6.59 -13.33 -0.84
N SER A 163 6.64 -13.24 0.48
CA SER A 163 7.35 -12.20 1.21
C SER A 163 7.66 -12.71 2.62
N LYS A 164 8.18 -11.84 3.49
CA LYS A 164 8.57 -12.19 4.85
C LYS A 164 7.71 -11.41 5.84
N ALA A 165 7.11 -12.09 6.82
CA ALA A 165 6.47 -11.47 7.98
C ALA A 165 7.38 -10.41 8.63
N PRO A 166 6.89 -9.33 9.26
CA PRO A 166 7.72 -8.24 9.80
C PRO A 166 8.80 -8.71 10.80
N PRO A 167 9.89 -7.95 11.03
CA PRO A 167 10.95 -8.34 11.96
C PRO A 167 10.51 -8.63 13.40
N TYR A 168 9.39 -8.06 13.85
CA TYR A 168 8.85 -8.31 15.19
C TYR A 168 8.04 -9.61 15.28
N SER A 169 7.64 -10.18 14.13
CA SER A 169 6.76 -11.34 14.07
C SER A 169 7.39 -12.54 14.77
N PRO A 170 6.64 -13.26 15.63
CA PRO A 170 7.13 -14.49 16.26
C PRO A 170 7.56 -15.56 15.26
N HIS A 171 7.02 -15.53 14.04
CA HIS A 171 7.36 -16.46 12.94
C HIS A 171 8.16 -15.80 11.81
N ARG A 172 8.90 -14.70 12.06
CA ARG A 172 9.76 -14.03 11.06
C ARG A 172 10.70 -14.97 10.30
N HIS A 173 11.14 -16.05 10.93
CA HIS A 173 12.07 -17.05 10.36
C HIS A 173 11.37 -18.30 9.82
N ASP A 174 10.04 -18.32 9.84
CA ASP A 174 9.16 -19.42 9.41
C ASP A 174 7.98 -18.82 8.62
N PRO A 175 8.21 -18.34 7.38
CA PRO A 175 7.22 -17.60 6.61
C PRO A 175 6.04 -18.49 6.20
N HIS A 176 4.84 -17.94 6.26
CA HIS A 176 3.60 -18.64 5.95
C HIS A 176 2.80 -17.91 4.86
N ASP A 177 2.05 -18.69 4.06
CA ASP A 177 1.10 -18.10 3.12
C ASP A 177 0.07 -17.25 3.89
N GLY A 178 -0.14 -16.03 3.41
CA GLY A 178 -1.01 -15.04 4.06
C GLY A 178 -0.29 -14.04 4.94
N ASP A 179 1.03 -14.13 5.13
CA ASP A 179 1.83 -13.04 5.73
C ASP A 179 1.71 -11.74 4.91
N ASN A 180 1.65 -11.87 3.58
CA ASN A 180 1.44 -10.79 2.63
C ASN A 180 0.46 -11.24 1.55
N ILE A 181 -0.44 -10.33 1.13
CA ILE A 181 -1.40 -10.58 0.06
C ILE A 181 -1.41 -9.47 -0.99
N GLY A 182 -1.66 -9.86 -2.24
CA GLY A 182 -2.07 -8.95 -3.31
C GLY A 182 -3.59 -8.94 -3.42
N VAL A 183 -4.16 -7.81 -3.84
CA VAL A 183 -5.62 -7.63 -3.88
C VAL A 183 -6.09 -7.21 -5.26
N ILE A 184 -7.02 -7.96 -5.85
CA ILE A 184 -7.80 -7.49 -7.00
C ILE A 184 -9.09 -6.89 -6.47
N ILE A 185 -9.38 -5.66 -6.89
CA ILE A 185 -10.62 -4.96 -6.57
C ILE A 185 -11.42 -4.85 -7.86
N GLU A 186 -12.62 -5.43 -7.88
CA GLU A 186 -13.57 -5.40 -9.00
C GLU A 186 -14.74 -4.48 -8.64
N GLN A 187 -15.09 -3.57 -9.55
CA GLN A 187 -16.39 -2.92 -9.50
C GLN A 187 -17.41 -3.78 -10.22
N ILE A 188 -18.41 -4.27 -9.50
CA ILE A 188 -19.35 -5.27 -9.99
C ILE A 188 -20.16 -4.73 -11.18
N SER A 189 -20.64 -3.50 -11.07
CA SER A 189 -21.49 -2.86 -12.08
C SER A 189 -20.81 -2.61 -13.44
N THR A 190 -19.49 -2.46 -13.46
CA THR A 190 -18.72 -2.13 -14.69
C THR A 190 -17.78 -3.25 -15.12
N GLY A 191 -17.49 -4.22 -14.25
CA GLY A 191 -16.47 -5.24 -14.44
C GLY A 191 -15.04 -4.72 -14.40
N LYS A 192 -14.82 -3.43 -14.08
CA LYS A 192 -13.50 -2.81 -14.04
C LYS A 192 -12.70 -3.28 -12.85
N LYS A 193 -11.42 -3.59 -13.06
CA LYS A 193 -10.53 -4.17 -12.05
C LYS A 193 -9.25 -3.38 -11.86
N VAL A 194 -8.80 -3.32 -10.60
CA VAL A 194 -7.43 -2.90 -10.23
C VAL A 194 -6.74 -4.02 -9.48
N PHE A 195 -5.45 -4.24 -9.76
CA PHE A 195 -4.57 -5.03 -8.92
C PHE A 195 -3.72 -4.10 -8.05
N TYR A 196 -3.83 -4.26 -6.73
CA TYR A 196 -3.09 -3.51 -5.72
C TYR A 196 -2.11 -4.43 -4.99
N SER A 197 -0.83 -4.09 -5.10
CA SER A 197 0.26 -4.79 -4.40
C SER A 197 1.43 -3.83 -4.17
N PRO A 198 1.39 -3.00 -3.09
CA PRO A 198 2.42 -2.00 -2.81
C PRO A 198 3.76 -2.61 -2.37
N GLY A 199 3.78 -3.88 -1.95
CA GLY A 199 4.99 -4.66 -1.67
C GLY A 199 5.00 -5.92 -2.55
N LEU A 200 5.90 -5.97 -3.53
CA LEU A 200 5.95 -7.04 -4.52
C LEU A 200 7.40 -7.41 -4.85
N GLY A 201 7.89 -8.50 -4.25
CA GLY A 201 9.28 -8.95 -4.40
C GLY A 201 9.49 -9.97 -5.52
N GLU A 202 8.53 -10.87 -5.70
CA GLU A 202 8.55 -11.93 -6.71
C GLU A 202 7.21 -11.95 -7.45
N ILE A 203 7.25 -12.16 -8.76
CA ILE A 203 6.05 -12.28 -9.58
C ILE A 203 5.88 -13.73 -9.96
N GLU A 204 5.10 -14.42 -9.15
CA GLU A 204 4.72 -15.81 -9.39
C GLU A 204 3.68 -15.92 -10.52
N PRO A 205 3.50 -17.11 -11.13
CA PRO A 205 2.57 -17.27 -12.26
C PRO A 205 1.16 -16.76 -11.99
N HIS A 206 0.59 -17.01 -10.80
CA HIS A 206 -0.75 -16.50 -10.45
C HIS A 206 -0.78 -14.98 -10.30
N VAL A 207 0.33 -14.37 -9.87
CA VAL A 207 0.45 -12.91 -9.78
C VAL A 207 0.51 -12.29 -11.18
N MET A 208 1.28 -12.89 -12.09
CA MET A 208 1.34 -12.44 -13.49
C MET A 208 -0.05 -12.55 -14.16
N ASP A 209 -0.74 -13.68 -13.97
CA ASP A 209 -2.10 -13.87 -14.49
C ASP A 209 -3.06 -12.79 -13.94
N ALA A 210 -2.99 -12.48 -12.64
CA ALA A 210 -3.76 -11.39 -12.05
C ALA A 210 -3.43 -10.04 -12.71
N MET A 211 -2.16 -9.72 -12.87
CA MET A 211 -1.70 -8.46 -13.47
C MET A 211 -2.14 -8.31 -14.94
N GLN A 212 -2.25 -9.40 -15.70
CA GLN A 212 -2.68 -9.36 -17.10
C GLN A 212 -4.20 -9.16 -17.29
N ASN A 213 -5.00 -9.43 -16.25
CA ASN A 213 -6.46 -9.46 -16.32
C ASN A 213 -7.15 -8.29 -15.58
N VAL A 214 -6.47 -7.14 -15.50
CA VAL A 214 -7.00 -5.92 -14.85
C VAL A 214 -6.84 -4.67 -15.73
N ASP A 215 -7.63 -3.64 -15.44
CA ASP A 215 -7.61 -2.34 -16.13
C ASP A 215 -6.57 -1.37 -15.52
N CYS A 216 -6.14 -1.63 -14.29
CA CYS A 216 -5.17 -0.80 -13.57
C CYS A 216 -4.26 -1.64 -12.69
N LEU A 217 -3.00 -1.26 -12.67
CA LEU A 217 -1.96 -1.79 -11.79
C LEU A 217 -1.51 -0.67 -10.85
N LEU A 218 -1.56 -0.93 -9.54
CA LEU A 218 -1.03 -0.06 -8.50
C LEU A 218 -0.06 -0.88 -7.66
N VAL A 219 1.22 -0.87 -8.04
CA VAL A 219 2.22 -1.85 -7.60
C VAL A 219 3.46 -1.20 -6.97
N ASP A 220 4.30 -2.03 -6.36
CA ASP A 220 5.55 -1.67 -5.69
C ASP A 220 6.47 -0.77 -6.53
N GLY A 221 6.76 0.40 -5.96
CA GLY A 221 7.65 1.44 -6.47
C GLY A 221 8.83 1.73 -5.53
N THR A 222 9.19 0.80 -4.66
CA THR A 222 10.06 1.08 -3.50
C THR A 222 11.46 1.53 -3.91
N PHE A 223 12.18 0.73 -4.70
CA PHE A 223 13.58 1.00 -5.06
C PHE A 223 13.83 0.99 -6.57
N TRP A 224 14.57 1.98 -7.09
CA TRP A 224 14.93 2.05 -8.49
C TRP A 224 15.93 0.96 -8.88
N THR A 225 16.96 0.75 -8.06
CA THR A 225 17.96 -0.33 -8.21
C THR A 225 17.96 -1.27 -7.03
N ASP A 226 18.46 -2.49 -7.24
CA ASP A 226 18.54 -3.51 -6.19
C ASP A 226 19.46 -3.11 -5.03
N ASP A 227 20.49 -2.31 -5.29
CA ASP A 227 21.51 -1.87 -4.33
C ASP A 227 21.32 -0.42 -3.84
N GLU A 228 20.15 0.18 -4.08
CA GLU A 228 19.89 1.61 -3.83
C GLU A 228 20.24 2.04 -2.40
N MET A 229 19.86 1.25 -1.39
CA MET A 229 20.20 1.52 0.01
C MET A 229 21.69 1.33 0.31
N CYS A 230 22.34 0.37 -0.36
CA CYS A 230 23.77 0.09 -0.19
C CYS A 230 24.61 1.26 -0.69
N VAL A 231 24.30 1.77 -1.90
CA VAL A 231 24.97 2.92 -2.51
C VAL A 231 24.84 4.18 -1.64
N GLN A 232 23.70 4.34 -0.95
CA GLN A 232 23.44 5.46 -0.04
C GLN A 232 23.97 5.25 1.38
N ASN A 233 24.62 4.11 1.68
CA ASN A 233 25.10 3.72 3.02
C ASN A 233 24.01 3.73 4.12
N ILE A 234 22.76 3.43 3.75
CA ILE A 234 21.63 3.37 4.69
C ILE A 234 21.47 1.97 5.28
N SER A 235 21.66 0.94 4.46
CA SER A 235 21.53 -0.46 4.83
C SER A 235 22.38 -1.33 3.90
N PRO A 236 22.98 -2.42 4.38
CA PRO A 236 23.72 -3.36 3.53
C PRO A 236 22.79 -4.31 2.75
N LYS A 237 21.49 -4.31 3.03
CA LYS A 237 20.51 -5.21 2.38
C LYS A 237 20.08 -4.67 1.03
N LYS A 238 19.98 -5.55 0.05
CA LYS A 238 19.43 -5.27 -1.28
C LYS A 238 17.90 -5.32 -1.29
N ALA A 239 17.26 -4.66 -2.25
CA ALA A 239 15.82 -4.60 -2.41
C ALA A 239 15.19 -6.00 -2.44
N ARG A 240 15.74 -6.92 -3.23
CA ARG A 240 15.24 -8.30 -3.34
C ARG A 240 15.33 -9.06 -2.02
N GLU A 241 16.34 -8.80 -1.18
CA GLU A 241 16.51 -9.49 0.11
C GLU A 241 15.44 -9.11 1.15
N ILE A 242 14.82 -7.94 0.96
CA ILE A 242 13.76 -7.40 1.81
C ILE A 242 12.39 -7.43 1.13
N GLY A 243 12.24 -8.16 0.02
CA GLY A 243 10.92 -8.42 -0.58
C GLY A 243 10.43 -7.35 -1.55
N HIS A 244 11.32 -6.58 -2.17
CA HIS A 244 10.97 -5.56 -3.16
C HIS A 244 11.65 -5.84 -4.51
N LEU A 245 10.87 -5.82 -5.59
CA LEU A 245 11.36 -5.91 -6.96
C LEU A 245 11.86 -4.52 -7.41
N PRO A 246 13.16 -4.34 -7.71
CA PRO A 246 13.64 -3.06 -8.20
C PRO A 246 12.97 -2.67 -9.52
N GLN A 247 12.77 -1.37 -9.76
CA GLN A 247 12.11 -0.93 -10.99
C GLN A 247 12.96 -1.17 -12.24
N SER A 248 14.26 -0.88 -12.14
CA SER A 248 15.19 -0.95 -13.26
C SER A 248 16.09 -2.19 -13.21
N GLY A 249 16.78 -2.45 -14.31
CA GLY A 249 17.66 -3.60 -14.48
C GLY A 249 16.93 -4.88 -14.93
N PRO A 250 17.68 -5.96 -15.20
CA PRO A 250 17.12 -7.20 -15.75
C PRO A 250 16.05 -7.81 -14.84
N GLY A 251 14.90 -8.13 -15.42
CA GLY A 251 13.75 -8.66 -14.70
C GLY A 251 13.18 -7.68 -13.67
N GLY A 252 13.39 -6.37 -13.84
CA GLY A 252 12.83 -5.33 -12.98
C GLY A 252 11.36 -5.04 -13.27
N MET A 253 10.72 -4.26 -12.40
CA MET A 253 9.29 -3.94 -12.50
C MET A 253 8.93 -3.32 -13.87
N ILE A 254 9.79 -2.49 -14.46
CA ILE A 254 9.50 -1.87 -15.77
C ILE A 254 9.37 -2.93 -16.87
N GLU A 255 10.26 -3.92 -16.92
CA GLU A 255 10.20 -5.00 -17.91
C GLU A 255 8.91 -5.80 -17.77
N VAL A 256 8.52 -6.11 -16.53
CA VAL A 256 7.26 -6.80 -16.21
C VAL A 256 6.07 -5.99 -16.68
N LEU A 257 5.99 -4.71 -16.27
CA LEU A 257 4.88 -3.83 -16.60
C LEU A 257 4.77 -3.59 -18.11
N ASN A 258 5.87 -3.64 -18.86
CA ASN A 258 5.84 -3.56 -20.33
C ASN A 258 5.18 -4.77 -21.00
N THR A 259 5.10 -5.92 -20.32
CA THR A 259 4.35 -7.09 -20.83
C THR A 259 2.83 -6.95 -20.67
N VAL A 260 2.36 -6.04 -19.81
CA VAL A 260 0.93 -5.77 -19.59
C VAL A 260 0.52 -4.55 -20.41
N SER A 261 -0.17 -4.76 -21.54
CA SER A 261 -0.44 -3.69 -22.51
C SER A 261 -1.72 -2.88 -22.26
N GLN A 262 -2.73 -3.46 -21.61
CA GLN A 262 -4.07 -2.86 -21.50
C GLN A 262 -4.30 -2.04 -20.21
N ALA A 263 -3.48 -2.27 -19.18
CA ALA A 263 -3.68 -1.65 -17.88
C ALA A 263 -2.99 -0.28 -17.79
N ARG A 264 -3.62 0.68 -17.10
CA ARG A 264 -2.91 1.86 -16.57
C ARG A 264 -1.96 1.42 -15.46
N LYS A 265 -0.77 2.02 -15.38
CA LYS A 265 0.32 1.53 -14.53
C LYS A 265 0.75 2.62 -13.55
N TYR A 266 0.68 2.33 -12.27
CA TYR A 266 1.05 3.23 -11.20
C TYR A 266 2.02 2.55 -10.24
N LEU A 267 3.10 3.25 -9.90
CA LEU A 267 4.01 2.88 -8.82
C LEU A 267 3.64 3.61 -7.54
N ILE A 268 3.52 2.87 -6.43
CA ILE A 268 3.23 3.38 -5.08
C ILE A 268 4.25 2.82 -4.08
N HIS A 269 4.21 3.25 -2.82
CA HIS A 269 5.11 2.77 -1.78
C HIS A 269 6.58 3.06 -2.14
N ILE A 270 6.89 4.32 -2.41
CA ILE A 270 8.17 4.76 -2.96
C ILE A 270 9.12 5.13 -1.83
N ASN A 271 10.30 4.50 -1.76
CA ASN A 271 11.27 4.81 -0.70
C ASN A 271 11.89 6.19 -0.88
N ASN A 272 12.25 6.83 0.23
CA ASN A 272 12.81 8.19 0.22
C ASN A 272 14.12 8.32 -0.58
N THR A 273 14.84 7.22 -0.82
CA THR A 273 16.07 7.19 -1.63
C THR A 273 15.82 7.13 -3.12
N ASN A 274 14.60 6.83 -3.55
CA ASN A 274 14.31 6.49 -4.93
C ASN A 274 14.40 7.74 -5.83
N PRO A 275 15.26 7.75 -6.87
CA PRO A 275 15.43 8.92 -7.73
C PRO A 275 14.16 9.34 -8.47
N ILE A 276 13.17 8.45 -8.65
CA ILE A 276 11.89 8.79 -9.32
C ILE A 276 11.07 9.84 -8.57
N LEU A 277 11.41 10.12 -7.30
CA LEU A 277 10.80 11.19 -6.51
C LEU A 277 11.17 12.60 -7.02
N ASP A 278 12.28 12.72 -7.75
CA ASP A 278 12.69 13.93 -8.46
C ASP A 278 12.10 13.91 -9.88
N GLU A 279 11.12 14.80 -10.13
CA GLU A 279 10.39 14.88 -11.40
C GLU A 279 11.29 15.20 -12.60
N ASP A 280 12.44 15.82 -12.36
CA ASP A 280 13.41 16.18 -13.41
C ASP A 280 14.50 15.10 -13.60
N SER A 281 14.48 14.01 -12.84
CA SER A 281 15.48 12.94 -12.95
C SER A 281 15.27 12.06 -14.18
N GLU A 282 16.38 11.51 -14.70
CA GLU A 282 16.33 10.53 -15.80
C GLU A 282 15.45 9.30 -15.47
N PRO A 283 15.54 8.67 -14.28
CA PRO A 283 14.60 7.62 -13.85
C PRO A 283 13.12 8.00 -13.97
N HIS A 284 12.76 9.23 -13.57
CA HIS A 284 11.38 9.70 -13.72
C HIS A 284 10.97 9.84 -15.19
N GLN A 285 11.85 10.33 -16.04
CA GLN A 285 11.58 10.42 -17.49
C GLN A 285 11.47 9.05 -18.16
N ILE A 286 12.25 8.05 -17.72
CA ILE A 286 12.15 6.66 -18.21
C ILE A 286 10.75 6.10 -17.91
N LEU A 287 10.25 6.27 -16.68
CA LEU A 287 8.89 5.82 -16.32
C LEU A 287 7.82 6.49 -17.16
N LYS A 288 7.93 7.82 -17.34
CA LYS A 288 7.01 8.58 -18.19
C LYS A 288 7.00 8.07 -19.64
N ALA A 289 8.16 7.78 -20.21
CA ALA A 289 8.28 7.22 -21.56
C ALA A 289 7.69 5.80 -21.67
N ALA A 290 7.73 5.02 -20.59
CA ALA A 290 7.13 3.69 -20.49
C ALA A 290 5.61 3.71 -20.18
N GLY A 291 5.00 4.90 -20.00
CA GLY A 291 3.60 5.02 -19.61
C GLY A 291 3.33 4.50 -18.20
N ILE A 292 4.31 4.61 -17.30
CA ILE A 292 4.21 4.23 -15.89
C ILE A 292 4.19 5.52 -15.06
N GLU A 293 3.12 5.71 -14.29
CA GLU A 293 2.91 6.89 -13.46
C GLU A 293 3.46 6.70 -12.05
N VAL A 294 3.94 7.78 -11.44
CA VAL A 294 4.47 7.78 -10.07
C VAL A 294 3.42 8.38 -9.14
N CYS A 295 2.93 7.60 -8.18
CA CYS A 295 1.93 8.08 -7.24
C CYS A 295 2.45 9.26 -6.39
N HIS A 296 1.51 10.12 -6.02
CA HIS A 296 1.70 11.16 -5.04
C HIS A 296 0.49 11.23 -4.12
N ASP A 297 0.68 11.76 -2.92
CA ASP A 297 -0.40 11.94 -1.96
C ASP A 297 -1.50 12.81 -2.58
N GLY A 298 -2.74 12.37 -2.41
CA GLY A 298 -3.92 12.99 -2.95
C GLY A 298 -4.22 12.74 -4.43
N LEU A 299 -3.47 11.86 -5.10
CA LEU A 299 -3.84 11.36 -6.43
C LEU A 299 -5.20 10.66 -6.37
N GLU A 300 -6.06 10.92 -7.36
CA GLU A 300 -7.33 10.21 -7.57
C GLU A 300 -7.28 9.47 -8.89
N ILE A 301 -7.62 8.17 -8.85
CA ILE A 301 -7.69 7.31 -10.02
C ILE A 301 -9.15 6.88 -10.16
N GLU A 302 -9.75 7.20 -11.31
CA GLU A 302 -11.10 6.78 -11.67
C GLU A 302 -11.06 5.69 -12.73
N LEU A 303 -11.72 4.57 -12.45
CA LEU A 303 -11.91 3.41 -13.33
C LEU A 303 -13.34 3.29 -13.83
#